data_AF-A0A5D0JJN3-F1
#
_entry.id   AF-A0A5D0JJN3-F1
#
_cell.length_a   1.000
_cell.length_b   1.000
_cell.length_c   1.000
_cell.angle_alpha   90.00
_cell.angle_beta   90.00
_cell.angle_gamma   90.00
#
_symmetry.space_group_name_H-M   'P 1'
#
loop_
_entity.id
_entity.type
_entity.pdbx_description
1 polymer ?
#
loop_
_entity_poly.entity_id
_entity_poly.type
_entity_poly.pdbx_seq_one_letter_code
_entity_poly.pdbx_strand_id
1 'polypeptide(L)'
;VDLDYYEKVKSKGIPLILFDRGENDLNVDYIGINDYDSSHMIVEHLVNQGCKRIAHIGGFKHTRIYNNRIKGYIDAIKKHNLP
;
A
#
# COMPACT_ATOMS: atom_id res chain seq x y z
N VAL A 1 10.91 9.51 1.28
CA VAL A 1 10.82 9.39 2.76
C VAL A 1 12.25 9.46 3.28
N ASP A 2 12.53 10.20 4.34
CA ASP A 2 13.86 10.19 4.96
C ASP A 2 14.05 8.88 5.72
N LEU A 3 15.11 8.13 5.39
CA LEU A 3 15.40 6.80 5.93
C LEU A 3 16.66 6.77 6.81
N ASP A 4 17.35 7.91 7.00
CA ASP A 4 18.67 7.99 7.65
C ASP A 4 18.64 7.48 9.10
N TYR A 5 17.50 7.62 9.77
CA TYR A 5 17.30 7.14 11.14
C TYR A 5 17.38 5.62 11.24
N TYR A 6 16.95 4.89 10.22
CA TYR A 6 17.00 3.43 10.19
C TYR A 6 18.41 2.93 9.89
N GLU A 7 19.17 3.63 9.05
CA GLU A 7 20.57 3.30 8.77
C GLU A 7 21.45 3.41 10.02
N LYS A 8 21.16 4.36 10.92
CA LYS A 8 21.83 4.43 12.23
C LYS A 8 21.61 3.18 13.08
N VAL A 9 20.42 2.60 13.05
CA VAL A 9 20.10 1.36 13.78
C VAL A 9 20.85 0.17 13.15
N LYS A 10 20.81 0.05 11.82
CA LYS A 10 21.53 -0.99 11.06
C LYS A 10 23.04 -0.93 11.31
N SER A 11 23.63 0.27 11.28
CA SER A 11 25.07 0.47 11.49
C SER A 11 25.59 0.00 12.85
N LYS A 12 24.70 -0.14 13.85
CA LYS A 12 25.02 -0.64 15.19
C LYS A 12 24.89 -2.16 15.30
N GLY A 13 24.58 -2.87 14.21
CA GLY A 13 24.37 -4.32 14.22
C GLY A 13 23.10 -4.76 14.95
N ILE A 14 22.15 -3.85 15.16
CA ILE A 14 20.88 -4.14 15.82
C ILE A 14 19.93 -4.74 14.77
N PRO A 15 19.40 -5.97 14.97
CA PRO A 15 18.38 -6.52 14.08
C PRO A 15 17.16 -5.61 13.98
N LEU A 16 16.75 -5.29 12.76
CA LEU A 16 15.67 -4.34 12.47
C LEU A 16 14.63 -5.01 11.58
N ILE A 17 13.39 -5.01 12.05
CA ILE A 17 12.20 -5.41 11.29
C ILE A 17 11.22 -4.25 11.34
N LEU A 18 10.64 -3.88 10.20
CA LEU A 18 9.63 -2.85 10.13
C LEU A 18 8.22 -3.45 10.28
N PHE A 19 7.28 -2.64 10.78
CA PHE A 19 5.87 -2.99 10.89
C PHE A 19 5.01 -1.92 10.24
N ASP A 20 3.92 -2.33 9.58
CA ASP A 20 2.97 -1.50 8.82
C ASP A 20 3.55 -0.73 7.61
N ARG A 21 4.79 -0.21 7.68
CA ARG A 21 5.49 0.45 6.56
C ARG A 21 6.77 -0.26 6.15
N GLY A 22 6.82 -0.72 4.90
CA GLY A 22 8.04 -1.22 4.27
C GLY A 22 8.45 -0.27 3.14
N GLU A 23 9.69 0.19 3.16
CA GLU A 23 10.30 0.94 2.07
C GLU A 23 11.36 0.06 1.42
N ASN A 24 11.29 -0.12 0.09
CA ASN A 24 12.13 -1.07 -0.62
C ASN A 24 13.63 -0.72 -0.51
N ASP A 25 13.93 0.57 -0.36
CA ASP A 25 15.30 1.10 -0.37
C ASP A 25 16.08 0.81 0.92
N LEU A 26 15.40 0.42 2.01
CA LEU A 26 16.03 0.22 3.32
C LEU A 26 16.66 -1.18 3.48
N ASN A 27 16.29 -2.14 2.61
CA ASN A 27 16.75 -3.53 2.65
C ASN A 27 16.67 -4.16 4.05
N VAL A 28 15.48 -4.10 4.65
CA VAL A 28 15.16 -4.71 5.96
C VAL A 28 13.88 -5.52 5.83
N ASP A 29 13.77 -6.57 6.64
CA ASP A 29 12.54 -7.34 6.74
C ASP A 29 11.39 -6.47 7.23
N TYR A 30 10.19 -6.80 6.77
CA TYR A 30 8.99 -6.03 7.04
C TYR A 30 7.77 -6.93 7.17
N ILE A 31 6.93 -6.61 8.16
CA ILE A 31 5.65 -7.26 8.40
C ILE A 31 4.53 -6.29 8.01
N GLY A 32 3.70 -6.72 7.06
CA GLY A 32 2.59 -5.93 6.56
C GLY A 32 1.52 -6.73 5.84
N ILE A 33 0.57 -6.00 5.29
CA ILE A 33 -0.51 -6.55 4.46
C ILE A 33 -0.23 -6.34 2.98
N ASN A 34 -0.92 -7.10 2.12
CA ASN A 34 -0.94 -6.80 0.69
C ASN A 34 -1.93 -5.66 0.42
N ASP A 35 -1.40 -4.42 0.41
CA ASP A 35 -2.17 -3.20 0.16
C ASP A 35 -2.88 -3.19 -1.21
N TYR A 36 -2.26 -3.75 -2.24
CA TYR A 36 -2.84 -3.81 -3.59
C TYR A 36 -4.04 -4.76 -3.61
N ASP A 37 -3.85 -6.01 -3.18
CA ASP A 37 -4.91 -7.01 -3.17
C ASP A 37 -6.06 -6.58 -2.25
N SER A 38 -5.74 -6.01 -1.09
CA SER A 38 -6.74 -5.53 -0.14
C SER A 38 -7.60 -4.42 -0.75
N SER A 39 -6.99 -3.47 -1.47
CA SER A 39 -7.75 -2.41 -2.15
C SER A 39 -8.60 -2.97 -3.29
N HIS A 40 -8.07 -3.94 -4.03
CA HIS A 40 -8.82 -4.59 -5.11
C HIS A 40 -10.04 -5.34 -4.53
N MET A 41 -9.86 -6.10 -3.45
CA MET A 41 -10.94 -6.83 -2.75
C MET A 41 -12.05 -5.91 -2.25
N ILE A 42 -11.73 -4.72 -1.74
CA ILE A 42 -12.73 -3.75 -1.28
C ILE A 42 -13.58 -3.23 -2.44
N VAL A 43 -12.97 -2.94 -3.59
CA VAL A 43 -13.73 -2.50 -4.77
C VAL A 43 -14.63 -3.64 -5.25
N GLU A 44 -14.13 -4.87 -5.35
CA GLU A 44 -14.93 -6.06 -5.69
C GLU A 44 -16.15 -6.21 -4.77
N HIS A 45 -15.96 -6.04 -3.45
CA HIS A 45 -17.06 -6.08 -2.49
C HIS A 45 -18.14 -5.03 -2.78
N LEU A 46 -17.74 -3.78 -3.03
CA LEU A 46 -18.67 -2.69 -3.35
C LEU A 46 -19.39 -2.91 -4.69
N VAL A 47 -18.68 -3.42 -5.69
CA VAL A 47 -19.28 -3.79 -6.98
C VAL A 47 -20.35 -4.87 -6.79
N ASN A 48 -20.06 -5.90 -5.99
CA ASN A 48 -21.02 -6.96 -5.68
C ASN A 48 -22.25 -6.45 -4.91
N GLN A 49 -22.14 -5.31 -4.22
CA GLN A 49 -23.28 -4.62 -3.59
C GLN A 49 -24.06 -3.70 -4.56
N GLY A 50 -23.65 -3.62 -5.83
CA GLY A 50 -24.29 -2.79 -6.84
C GLY A 50 -23.81 -1.34 -6.87
N CYS A 51 -22.71 -0.99 -6.20
CA CYS A 51 -22.11 0.33 -6.27
C CYS A 51 -21.49 0.58 -7.67
N LYS A 52 -21.88 1.68 -8.32
CA LYS A 52 -21.43 2.03 -9.68
C LYS A 52 -20.47 3.21 -9.76
N ARG A 53 -20.34 3.98 -8.68
CA ARG A 53 -19.49 5.17 -8.60
C ARG A 53 -18.75 5.12 -7.27
N ILE A 54 -17.52 4.63 -7.31
CA ILE A 54 -16.72 4.37 -6.12
C ILE A 54 -15.55 5.34 -6.12
N ALA A 55 -15.41 6.13 -5.06
CA ALA A 55 -14.32 7.08 -4.90
C ALA A 55 -13.24 6.52 -3.96
N HIS A 56 -11.97 6.74 -4.29
CA HIS A 56 -10.83 6.44 -3.42
C HIS A 56 -10.27 7.72 -2.81
N ILE A 57 -10.35 7.84 -1.48
CA ILE A 57 -9.71 8.91 -0.71
C ILE A 57 -8.34 8.41 -0.25
N GLY A 58 -7.29 8.78 -0.99
CA GLY A 58 -5.92 8.33 -0.76
C GLY A 58 -5.10 9.23 0.15
N GLY A 59 -3.96 8.73 0.62
CA GLY A 59 -2.92 9.50 1.30
C GLY A 59 -1.83 10.00 0.36
N PHE A 60 -0.65 10.27 0.90
CA PHE A 60 0.47 10.81 0.14
C PHE A 60 1.04 9.82 -0.89
N LYS A 61 1.05 10.22 -2.17
CA LYS A 61 1.54 9.41 -3.30
C LYS A 61 3.02 9.02 -3.25
N HIS A 62 3.81 9.57 -2.32
CA HIS A 62 5.23 9.20 -2.22
C HIS A 62 5.46 8.01 -1.28
N THR A 63 4.42 7.50 -0.60
CA THR A 63 4.52 6.34 0.30
C THR A 63 4.10 5.07 -0.43
N ARG A 64 4.86 3.98 -0.26
CA ARG A 64 4.59 2.68 -0.92
C ARG A 64 3.15 2.19 -0.70
N ILE A 65 2.66 2.30 0.53
CA ILE A 65 1.31 1.88 0.94
C ILE A 65 0.23 2.55 0.09
N TYR A 66 0.22 3.88 0.07
CA TYR A 66 -0.80 4.64 -0.66
C TYR A 66 -0.70 4.42 -2.17
N ASN A 67 0.52 4.21 -2.69
CA ASN A 67 0.73 3.85 -4.09
C ASN A 67 0.15 2.49 -4.44
N ASN A 68 0.33 1.47 -3.59
CA ASN A 68 -0.22 0.15 -3.85
C ASN A 68 -1.74 0.14 -3.73
N ARG A 69 -2.32 0.85 -2.75
CA ARG A 69 -3.77 0.98 -2.60
C ARG A 69 -4.41 1.66 -3.81
N ILE A 70 -3.87 2.80 -4.25
CA ILE A 70 -4.46 3.49 -5.40
C ILE A 70 -4.35 2.67 -6.70
N LYS A 71 -3.27 1.89 -6.87
CA LYS A 71 -3.16 0.94 -8.00
C LYS A 71 -4.23 -0.14 -7.92
N GLY A 72 -4.40 -0.79 -6.76
CA GLY A 72 -5.41 -1.83 -6.57
C GLY A 72 -6.83 -1.32 -6.81
N TYR A 73 -7.12 -0.08 -6.36
CA TYR A 73 -8.37 0.61 -6.67
C TYR A 73 -8.54 0.85 -8.19
N ILE A 74 -7.56 1.48 -8.85
CA ILE A 74 -7.66 1.82 -10.28
C ILE A 74 -7.87 0.56 -11.13
N ASP A 75 -7.13 -0.50 -10.85
CA ASP A 75 -7.18 -1.72 -11.65
C ASP A 75 -8.51 -2.47 -11.44
N ALA A 76 -9.06 -2.46 -10.21
CA ALA A 76 -10.39 -3.00 -9.94
C ALA A 76 -11.51 -2.20 -10.65
N ILE A 77 -11.44 -0.86 -10.64
CA ILE A 77 -12.40 0.00 -11.34
C ILE A 77 -12.38 -0.30 -12.85
N LYS A 78 -11.18 -0.40 -13.44
CA LYS A 78 -11.02 -0.75 -14.86
C LYS A 78 -11.55 -2.14 -15.18
N LYS A 79 -11.26 -3.14 -14.33
CA LYS A 79 -11.74 -4.52 -14.51
C LYS A 79 -13.26 -4.59 -14.65
N HIS A 80 -13.98 -3.76 -13.90
CA HIS A 80 -15.45 -3.70 -13.91
C HIS A 80 -16.04 -2.65 -14.87
N ASN A 81 -15.20 -1.99 -15.67
CA ASN A 81 -15.60 -0.92 -16.59
C ASN A 81 -16.40 0.20 -15.89
N LEU A 82 -16.00 0.53 -14.66
CA LEU A 82 -16.63 1.59 -13.87
C LEU A 82 -15.95 2.95 -14.12
N PRO A 83 -16.70 4.07 -13.95
CA PRO A 83 -16.19 5.42 -14.14
C PRO A 83 -15.22 5.87 -13.05
#